data_AF-A0A2B8B9N0-F1
#
_entry.id   AF-A0A2B8B9N0-F1
#
_cell.length_a   1.000
_cell.length_b   1.000
_cell.length_c   1.000
_cell.angle_alpha   90.00
_cell.angle_beta   90.00
_cell.angle_gamma   90.00
#
_symmetry.space_group_name_H-M   'P 1'
#
loop_
_entity.id
_entity.type
_entity.pdbx_description
1 polymer ?
#
loop_
_entity_poly.entity_id
_entity_poly.type
_entity_poly.pdbx_seq_one_letter_code
_entity_poly.pdbx_strand_id
1 'polypeptide(L)'
;MAVASKDHPKRRGAAPHVATADAVWTMVPDYRKMAQELARLGVEAARRARMTGNGQFDRLAHTLTSRADEILDDLERGRKI
;
A
#
# COMPACT_ATOMS: atom_id res chain seq x y z
N MET A 1 -6.53 40.30 38.89
CA MET A 1 -5.66 40.57 37.72
C MET A 1 -4.21 40.54 38.18
N ALA A 2 -3.42 39.59 37.70
CA ALA A 2 -1.95 39.65 37.68
C ALA A 2 -1.44 38.59 36.70
N VAL A 3 -0.41 38.97 35.98
CA VAL A 3 0.02 38.53 34.65
C VAL A 3 0.75 37.19 34.61
N ALA A 4 0.61 36.53 33.45
CA ALA A 4 1.35 35.34 33.04
C ALA A 4 2.85 35.65 32.85
N SER A 5 3.70 34.89 33.54
CA SER A 5 5.15 34.85 33.29
C SER A 5 5.50 33.62 32.47
N LYS A 6 5.66 33.87 31.17
CA LYS A 6 6.75 33.45 30.27
C LYS A 6 7.78 32.46 30.87
N ASP A 7 7.94 31.29 30.25
CA ASP A 7 9.25 30.85 29.77
C ASP A 7 9.15 29.68 28.78
N HIS A 8 9.77 29.89 27.63
CA HIS A 8 10.05 28.88 26.62
C HIS A 8 11.39 28.24 26.94
N PRO A 9 11.52 26.91 26.85
CA PRO A 9 12.75 26.36 26.32
C PRO A 9 12.53 25.45 25.12
N LYS A 10 13.32 25.73 24.09
CA LYS A 10 13.55 24.94 22.88
C LYS A 10 13.75 23.46 23.21
N ARG A 11 13.01 22.59 22.51
CA ARG A 11 13.52 21.27 22.12
C ARG A 11 13.73 21.23 20.61
N ARG A 12 14.97 21.51 20.22
CA ARG A 12 15.55 20.98 18.98
C ARG A 12 15.80 19.49 19.20
N GLY A 13 15.46 18.66 18.23
CA GLY A 13 15.99 17.29 18.17
C GLY A 13 15.10 16.28 17.47
N ALA A 14 15.37 16.11 16.18
CA ALA A 14 15.23 14.87 15.40
C ALA A 14 13.82 14.28 15.17
N ALA A 15 13.32 14.48 13.95
CA ALA A 15 13.38 13.39 12.96
C ALA A 15 13.33 13.98 11.54
N PRO A 16 14.36 13.79 10.70
CA PRO A 16 14.25 14.08 9.28
C PRO A 16 13.46 12.94 8.64
N HIS A 17 12.12 13.03 8.61
CA HIS A 17 11.29 12.08 7.85
C HIS A 17 11.20 12.43 6.37
N VAL A 18 12.07 13.31 5.86
CA VAL A 18 12.07 13.76 4.46
C VAL A 18 13.39 13.39 3.78
N ALA A 19 13.83 12.14 3.96
CA ALA A 19 15.01 11.61 3.28
C ALA A 19 14.78 10.19 2.72
N THR A 20 13.52 9.82 2.47
CA THR A 20 13.18 8.53 1.81
C THR A 20 12.20 8.68 0.65
N ALA A 21 11.57 9.84 0.45
CA ALA A 21 10.67 10.02 -0.70
C ALA A 21 11.45 10.13 -2.02
N ASP A 22 12.63 10.77 -2.03
CA ASP A 22 13.38 11.01 -3.27
C ASP A 22 14.22 9.82 -3.75
N ALA A 23 14.54 8.87 -2.88
CA ALA A 23 15.36 7.70 -3.22
C ALA A 23 14.56 6.53 -3.84
N VAL A 24 13.22 6.59 -3.83
CA VAL A 24 12.35 5.48 -4.26
C VAL A 24 11.95 5.59 -5.73
N TRP A 25 12.10 6.76 -6.38
CA TRP A 25 11.67 6.97 -7.77
C TRP A 25 12.57 6.32 -8.83
N THR A 26 13.71 5.77 -8.44
CA THR A 26 14.66 5.13 -9.37
C THR A 26 14.50 3.61 -9.48
N MET A 27 13.68 2.98 -8.63
CA MET A 27 13.31 1.58 -8.82
C MET A 27 12.04 1.51 -9.63
N VAL A 28 12.16 1.08 -10.90
CA VAL A 28 11.00 0.65 -11.68
C VAL A 28 10.27 -0.41 -10.85
N PRO A 29 9.00 -0.21 -10.48
CA PRO A 29 8.26 -1.18 -9.70
C PRO A 29 8.21 -2.52 -10.44
N ASP A 30 8.48 -3.62 -9.73
CA ASP A 30 8.25 -4.96 -10.29
C ASP A 30 6.74 -5.25 -10.24
N TYR A 31 6.03 -4.76 -11.25
CA TYR A 31 4.58 -4.88 -11.37
C TYR A 31 4.13 -6.35 -11.45
N ARG A 32 4.96 -7.25 -12.00
CA ARG A 32 4.66 -8.68 -12.00
C ARG A 32 4.65 -9.22 -10.58
N LYS A 33 5.66 -8.87 -9.77
CA LYS A 33 5.70 -9.25 -8.35
C LYS A 33 4.52 -8.64 -7.58
N MET A 34 4.18 -7.39 -7.84
CA MET A 34 3.02 -6.75 -7.20
C MET A 34 1.71 -7.47 -7.53
N ALA A 35 1.49 -7.83 -8.80
CA ALA A 35 0.30 -8.59 -9.20
C ALA A 35 0.21 -9.96 -8.50
N GLN A 36 1.33 -10.66 -8.36
CA GLN A 36 1.38 -11.94 -7.64
C GLN A 36 1.01 -11.79 -6.16
N GLU A 37 1.48 -10.72 -5.51
CA GLU A 37 1.09 -10.42 -4.12
C GLU A 37 -0.40 -10.08 -4.01
N LEU A 38 -0.95 -9.31 -4.96
CA LEU A 38 -2.40 -9.04 -5.00
C LEU A 38 -3.21 -10.33 -5.15
N ALA A 39 -2.82 -11.24 -6.03
CA ALA A 39 -3.47 -12.54 -6.18
C ALA A 39 -3.43 -13.37 -4.88
N ARG A 40 -2.27 -13.38 -4.18
CA ARG A 40 -2.13 -14.05 -2.87
C ARG A 40 -3.06 -13.46 -1.83
N LEU A 41 -3.10 -12.13 -1.71
CA LEU A 41 -4.00 -11.43 -0.78
C LEU A 41 -5.48 -11.68 -1.12
N GLY A 42 -5.81 -11.79 -2.41
CA GLY A 42 -7.15 -12.16 -2.86
C GLY A 42 -7.58 -13.54 -2.39
N VAL A 43 -6.68 -14.53 -2.50
CA VAL A 43 -6.91 -15.90 -2.00
C VAL A 43 -7.10 -15.91 -0.47
N GLU A 44 -6.29 -15.15 0.27
CA GLU A 44 -6.45 -15.02 1.72
C GLU A 44 -7.77 -14.36 2.11
N ALA A 45 -8.17 -13.30 1.41
CA ALA A 45 -9.46 -12.64 1.61
C ALA A 45 -10.62 -13.62 1.33
N ALA A 46 -10.58 -14.39 0.25
CA ALA A 46 -11.60 -15.41 -0.06
C ALA A 46 -11.65 -16.50 1.03
N ARG A 47 -10.49 -16.90 1.56
CA ARG A 47 -10.44 -17.82 2.70
C ARG A 47 -11.13 -17.22 3.92
N ARG A 48 -10.85 -15.96 4.26
CA ARG A 48 -11.50 -15.25 5.38
C ARG A 48 -13.00 -15.07 5.16
N ALA A 49 -13.44 -14.77 3.94
CA ALA A 49 -14.86 -14.69 3.58
C ALA A 49 -15.59 -16.01 3.89
N ARG A 50 -15.01 -17.14 3.49
CA ARG A 50 -15.58 -18.47 3.77
C ARG A 50 -15.61 -18.81 5.26
N MET A 51 -14.56 -18.45 6.00
CA MET A 51 -14.49 -18.73 7.45
C MET A 51 -15.45 -17.87 8.27
N THR A 52 -15.73 -16.64 7.83
CA THR A 52 -16.49 -15.65 8.62
C THR A 52 -17.91 -15.40 8.09
N GLY A 53 -18.21 -15.83 6.87
CA GLY A 53 -19.44 -15.44 6.15
C GLY A 53 -19.49 -13.95 5.79
N ASN A 54 -18.39 -13.20 5.93
CA ASN A 54 -18.39 -11.76 5.68
C ASN A 54 -18.17 -11.44 4.19
N GLY A 55 -19.23 -10.94 3.54
CA GLY A 55 -19.22 -10.54 2.14
C GLY A 55 -18.29 -9.37 1.79
N GLN A 56 -17.76 -8.62 2.77
CA GLN A 56 -16.73 -7.62 2.50
C GLN A 56 -15.40 -8.27 2.08
N PHE A 57 -15.02 -9.37 2.72
CA PHE A 57 -13.83 -10.12 2.32
C PHE A 57 -14.00 -10.78 0.96
N ASP A 58 -15.22 -11.16 0.59
CA ASP A 58 -15.54 -11.70 -0.73
C ASP A 58 -15.33 -10.66 -1.83
N ARG A 59 -15.89 -9.44 -1.64
CA ARG A 59 -15.66 -8.31 -2.55
C ARG A 59 -14.18 -7.92 -2.63
N LEU A 60 -13.49 -7.94 -1.49
CA LEU A 60 -12.05 -7.66 -1.44
C LEU A 60 -11.26 -8.70 -2.25
N ALA A 61 -11.58 -9.98 -2.07
CA ALA A 61 -10.94 -11.07 -2.80
C ALA A 61 -11.10 -10.92 -4.31
N HIS A 62 -12.33 -10.61 -4.75
CA HIS A 62 -12.61 -10.36 -6.16
C HIS A 62 -11.81 -9.17 -6.69
N THR A 63 -11.81 -8.06 -5.96
CA THR A 63 -11.10 -6.84 -6.38
C THR A 63 -9.60 -7.09 -6.54
N LEU A 64 -8.98 -7.74 -5.55
CA LEU A 64 -7.55 -8.00 -5.56
C LEU A 64 -7.14 -8.95 -6.70
N THR A 65 -7.95 -9.98 -6.94
CA THR A 65 -7.69 -10.95 -8.02
C THR A 65 -7.86 -10.29 -9.39
N SER A 66 -8.95 -9.55 -9.63
CA SER A 66 -9.15 -8.84 -10.89
C SER A 66 -8.04 -7.83 -11.18
N ARG A 67 -7.57 -7.09 -10.17
CA ARG A 67 -6.44 -6.16 -10.34
C ARG A 67 -5.13 -6.86 -10.63
N ALA A 68 -4.89 -8.03 -10.04
CA ALA A 68 -3.72 -8.84 -10.35
C ALA A 68 -3.73 -9.26 -11.84
N ASP A 69 -4.87 -9.73 -12.32
CA ASP A 69 -5.04 -10.16 -13.72
C ASP A 69 -4.86 -8.99 -14.69
N GLU A 70 -5.50 -7.84 -14.43
CA GLU A 70 -5.34 -6.62 -15.23
C GLU A 70 -3.87 -6.19 -15.37
N ILE A 71 -3.11 -6.20 -14.26
CA ILE A 71 -1.69 -5.83 -14.30
C ILE A 71 -0.88 -6.84 -15.13
N LEU A 72 -1.15 -8.14 -15.00
CA LEU A 72 -0.44 -9.17 -15.76
C LEU A 72 -0.76 -9.08 -17.26
N ASP A 73 -2.02 -8.83 -17.59
CA ASP A 73 -2.48 -8.62 -18.97
C ASP A 73 -1.82 -7.39 -19.60
N ASP A 74 -1.74 -6.28 -18.88
CA ASP A 74 -1.09 -5.05 -19.34
C ASP A 74 0.42 -5.26 -19.58
N LEU A 75 1.09 -6.01 -18.70
CA LEU A 75 2.49 -6.39 -18.89
C LEU A 75 2.71 -7.33 -20.08
N GLU A 76 1.76 -8.23 -20.36
CA GLU A 76 1.83 -9.09 -21.53
C GLU A 76 1.60 -8.29 -22.81
N ARG A 77 0.64 -7.37 -22.82
CA ARG A 77 0.36 -6.46 -23.95
C ARG A 77 1.56 -5.56 -24.24
N GLY A 78 2.18 -4.97 -23.22
CA GLY A 78 3.35 -4.12 -23.36
C GLY A 78 4.59 -4.85 -23.90
N ARG A 79 4.65 -6.18 -23.80
CA ARG A 79 5.73 -7.01 -24.38
C ARG A 79 5.53 -7.34 -25.87
N LYS A 80 4.30 -7.24 -26.37
CA LYS A 80 3.96 -7.58 -27.78
C LYS A 80 4.20 -6.43 -28.76
N ILE A 81 4.64 -5.26 -28.27
CA ILE A 81 4.96 -4.05 -29.04
C ILE A 81 6.48 -3.95 -29.17
#